data_AF-A0A7C8ER08-F1
#
_entry.id   AF-A0A7C8ER08-F1
#
_cell.length_a   1.000
_cell.length_b   1.000
_cell.length_c   1.000
_cell.angle_alpha   90.00
_cell.angle_beta   90.00
_cell.angle_gamma   90.00
#
_symmetry.space_group_name_H-M   'P 1'
#
loop_
_entity.id
_entity.type
_entity.pdbx_description
1 polymer ?
#
loop_
_entity_poly.entity_id
_entity_poly.type
_entity_poly.pdbx_seq_one_letter_code
_entity_poly.pdbx_strand_id
1 'polypeptide(L)' 'MDYAKAKWVRKYTERAFACWRGRTHTVSVSQQYRRQLETDLAKHYDDPLKKEFVEKTWVV' A
#
# COMPACT_ATOMS: atom_id res chain seq x y z
N MET A 1 17.60 2.35 -3.89
CA MET A 1 16.23 1.81 -3.77
C MET A 1 15.78 1.44 -5.17
N ASP A 2 15.39 0.18 -5.41
CA ASP A 2 14.92 -0.26 -6.72
C ASP A 2 13.72 0.58 -7.17
N TYR A 3 13.81 1.21 -8.34
CA TYR A 3 12.76 2.07 -8.90
C TYR A 3 11.44 1.30 -9.07
N ALA A 4 11.50 0.01 -9.44
CA ALA A 4 10.32 -0.83 -9.57
C ALA A 4 9.63 -1.05 -8.21
N LYS A 5 10.41 -1.31 -7.17
CA LYS A 5 9.93 -1.46 -5.78
C LYS A 5 9.30 -0.17 -5.26
N ALA A 6 9.97 0.97 -5.44
CA ALA A 6 9.46 2.26 -4.98
C ALA A 6 8.15 2.64 -5.70
N LYS A 7 8.09 2.42 -7.02
CA LYS A 7 6.87 2.64 -7.82
C LYS A 7 5.73 1.72 -7.38
N TRP A 8 6.02 0.45 -7.11
CA TRP A 8 5.05 -0.53 -6.64
C TRP A 8 4.49 -0.15 -5.26
N VAL A 9 5.35 0.17 -4.30
CA VAL A 9 4.96 0.61 -2.95
C VAL A 9 4.06 1.84 -3.05
N ARG A 10 4.47 2.87 -3.81
CA ARG A 10 3.66 4.08 -3.97
C ARG A 10 2.27 3.78 -4.55
N LYS A 11 2.19 2.97 -5.60
CA LYS A 11 0.93 2.58 -6.25
C LYS A 11 -0.04 1.96 -5.25
N TYR A 12 0.43 0.98 -4.48
CA TYR A 12 -0.44 0.23 -3.56
C TYR A 12 -0.74 0.97 -2.27
N THR A 13 0.16 1.84 -1.79
CA THR A 13 -0.17 2.83 -0.76
C THR A 13 -1.30 3.74 -1.23
N GLU A 14 -1.18 4.37 -2.41
CA GLU A 14 -2.23 5.27 -2.93
C GLU A 14 -3.59 4.56 -3.08
N ARG A 15 -3.60 3.30 -3.52
CA ARG A 15 -4.82 2.46 -3.62
C ARG A 15 -5.43 2.13 -2.27
N ALA A 16 -4.63 1.72 -1.29
CA ALA A 16 -5.13 1.45 0.06
C ALA A 16 -5.79 2.69 0.68
N PHE A 17 -5.17 3.86 0.50
CA PHE A 17 -5.72 5.14 0.98
C PHE A 17 -6.95 5.60 0.17
N ALA A 18 -7.03 5.30 -1.13
CA ALA A 18 -8.23 5.56 -1.91
C ALA A 18 -9.41 4.71 -1.41
N CYS A 19 -9.17 3.42 -1.13
CA CYS A 19 -10.17 2.53 -0.54
C CYS A 19 -10.66 3.03 0.84
N TRP A 20 -9.74 3.52 1.67
CA TRP A 20 -10.08 4.15 2.96
C TRP A 20 -10.93 5.41 2.78
N ARG A 21 -10.51 6.34 1.90
CA ARG A 21 -11.24 7.60 1.64
C ARG A 21 -12.62 7.38 1.03
N GLY A 22 -12.83 6.28 0.31
CA GLY A 22 -14.13 5.92 -0.28
C GLY A 22 -15.19 5.50 0.75
N ARG A 23 -14.85 5.40 2.02
CA ARG A 23 -15.76 5.03 3.11
C ARG A 23 -15.96 6.22 4.05
N THR A 24 -17.19 6.42 4.53
CA THR A 24 -17.50 7.43 5.55
C THR A 24 -16.81 7.06 6.86
N HIS A 25 -15.68 7.71 7.13
CA HIS A 25 -14.90 7.54 8.34
C HIS A 25 -14.80 8.87 9.09
N THR A 26 -14.89 8.82 10.42
CA THR A 26 -14.74 9.98 11.31
C THR A 26 -13.28 10.33 11.60
N VAL A 27 -12.33 9.57 11.05
CA VAL A 27 -10.90 9.68 11.38
C VAL A 27 -10.03 9.79 10.13
N SER A 28 -9.05 10.71 10.19
CA SER A 28 -8.00 10.85 9.19
C SER A 28 -6.86 9.86 9.44
N VAL A 29 -6.25 9.35 8.38
CA VAL A 29 -5.07 8.49 8.50
C VAL A 29 -3.83 9.33 8.80
N SER A 30 -3.11 8.97 9.86
CA SER A 30 -1.89 9.69 10.26
C SER A 30 -0.74 9.47 9.25
N GLN A 31 0.18 10.42 9.16
CA GLN A 31 1.40 10.26 8.36
C GLN A 31 2.26 9.09 8.87
N GLN A 32 2.23 8.81 10.17
CA GLN A 32 2.94 7.67 10.74
C GLN A 32 2.41 6.34 10.20
N TYR A 33 1.09 6.19 10.13
CA TYR A 33 0.47 4.99 9.56
C TYR A 33 0.79 4.82 8.08
N ARG A 34 0.85 5.93 7.33
CA ARG A 34 1.29 5.91 5.93
C ARG A 34 2.70 5.32 5.78
N ARG A 35 3.66 5.78 6.58
CA ARG A 35 5.05 5.30 6.54
C ARG A 35 5.14 3.82 6.93
N GLN A 36 4.31 3.39 7.88
CA GLN A 36 4.24 1.99 8.29
C GLN A 36 3.73 1.12 7.13
N LEU A 37 2.65 1.53 6.45
CA LEU A 37 2.14 0.83 5.29
C LEU A 37 3.17 0.74 4.16
N GLU A 38 3.87 1.86 3.86
CA GLU A 38 4.94 1.87 2.85
C GLU A 38 6.07 0.90 3.21
N THR A 39 6.43 0.80 4.49
CA THR A 39 7.44 -0.14 5.00
C THR A 39 6.99 -1.59 4.86
N ASP A 40 5.74 -1.90 5.20
CA ASP A 40 5.20 -3.26 5.11
C ASP A 40 5.05 -3.70 3.65
N LEU A 41 4.60 -2.81 2.77
CA LEU A 41 4.58 -3.05 1.32
C LEU A 41 5.97 -3.27 0.75
N ALA A 42 6.98 -2.52 1.21
CA ALA A 42 8.35 -2.76 0.80
C ALA A 42 8.84 -4.17 1.19
N LYS A 43 8.44 -4.69 2.36
CA LYS A 43 8.76 -6.08 2.76
C LYS A 43 8.00 -7.09 1.91
N HIS A 44 6.75 -6.82 1.56
CA HIS A 44 5.93 -7.72 0.75
C HIS A 44 6.40 -7.82 -0.70
N TYR A 45 7.01 -6.77 -1.26
CA TYR A 45 7.54 -6.80 -2.61
C TYR A 45 8.61 -7.90 -2.81
N ASP A 46 9.41 -8.18 -1.78
CA ASP A 46 10.49 -9.17 -1.85
C ASP A 46 9.98 -10.62 -1.73
N ASP A 47 8.71 -10.81 -1.37
CA ASP A 47 8.04 -12.10 -1.24
C ASP A 47 7.02 -12.27 -2.38
N PRO A 48 7.25 -13.17 -3.35
CA PRO A 48 6.39 -13.29 -4.53
C PRO A 48 4.92 -13.55 -4.20
N LEU A 49 4.64 -14.37 -3.18
CA LEU A 49 3.29 -14.72 -2.79
C LEU A 49 2.59 -13.52 -2.15
N LYS A 50 3.28 -12.78 -1.28
CA LYS A 50 2.72 -11.59 -0.65
C LYS A 50 2.54 -10.44 -1.65
N LYS A 51 3.48 -10.30 -2.59
CA LYS A 51 3.35 -9.35 -3.70
C LYS A 51 2.10 -9.66 -4.53
N GLU A 52 1.94 -10.89 -4.99
CA GLU A 52 0.77 -11.29 -5.78
C GLU A 52 -0.55 -11.12 -5.00
N PHE A 53 -0.54 -11.45 -3.71
CA PHE A 53 -1.70 -11.24 -2.84
C PHE A 53 -2.12 -9.78 -2.77
N VAL A 54 -1.17 -8.86 -2.54
CA VAL A 54 -1.42 -7.41 -2.53
C VAL A 54 -1.95 -6.94 -3.89
N GLU A 55 -1.32 -7.41 -4.97
CA GLU A 55 -1.71 -7.05 -6.33
C GLU A 55 -3.16 -7.44 -6.63
N LYS A 56 -3.59 -8.64 -6.20
CA LYS A 56 -4.97 -9.16 -6.32
C LYS A 56 -5.97 -8.48 -5.39
N THR A 57 -5.57 -8.11 -4.18
CA THR A 57 -6.46 -7.51 -3.17
C THR A 57 -6.90 -6.10 -3.56
N TRP A 58 -6.02 -5.34 -4.22
CA TRP A 58 -6.28 -3.96 -4.60
C TRP A 58 -6.30 -3.77 -6.11
N VAL A 59 -6.88 -4.73 -6.85
CA VAL A 59 -7.30 -4.56 -8.25
C VAL A 59 -8.58 -3.72 -8.27
N VAL A 60 -8.43 -2.41 -8.06
CA VAL A 60 -9.45 -1.42 -8.42
C VAL A 60 -8.86 -0.53 -9.50
#